data_AF-A0AAI8XLY6-F1
#
_entry.id   AF-A0AAI8XLY6-F1
#
_cell.length_a   1.000
_cell.length_b   1.000
_cell.length_c   1.000
_cell.angle_alpha   90.00
_cell.angle_beta   90.00
_cell.angle_gamma   90.00
#
_symmetry.space_group_name_H-M   'P 1'
#
loop_
_entity.id
_entity.type
_entity.pdbx_description
1 polymer ?
#
loop_
_entity_poly.entity_id
_entity_poly.type
_entity_poly.pdbx_seq_one_letter_code
_entity_poly.pdbx_strand_id
1 'polypeptide(L)'
;MTNTAFPQTAAATAALAVATRFYTPALLNHCVRSYLWGVRYGAAHGIAFDDELYYVSAMLHDIALTDPFDSHRVSFEEAGGDLAWVFGVAAGWPADRAARATEIIVLHMRADVSADADPESHLLQVATAWDVAGRHPDEFPAEVRAEILAGYPRKGFGNEFLACFEDQARRKPDGSAAASVANNGAERIRANPLDS
;
A
#
# COMPACT_ATOMS: atom_id res chain seq x y z
N MET A 1 -15.94 5.20 18.58
CA MET A 1 -14.49 5.18 18.31
C MET A 1 -14.04 3.73 18.30
N THR A 2 -14.03 3.09 17.13
CA THR A 2 -13.36 1.79 16.97
C THR A 2 -11.87 2.06 16.83
N ASN A 3 -11.19 2.14 17.97
CA ASN A 3 -9.73 2.16 18.03
C ASN A 3 -9.24 0.90 17.32
N THR A 4 -8.80 1.01 16.07
CA THR A 4 -8.31 -0.14 15.31
C THR A 4 -6.92 -0.41 15.81
N ALA A 5 -6.81 -1.37 16.72
CA ALA A 5 -5.53 -1.84 17.18
C ALA A 5 -4.82 -2.51 15.99
N PHE A 6 -3.57 -2.14 15.74
CA PHE A 6 -2.71 -2.87 14.81
C PHE A 6 -2.49 -4.31 15.31
N PRO A 7 -2.26 -5.29 14.43
CA PRO A 7 -1.93 -6.65 14.85
C PRO A 7 -0.70 -6.65 15.76
N GLN A 8 -0.80 -7.34 16.91
CA GLN A 8 0.25 -7.39 17.92
C GLN A 8 1.08 -8.67 17.82
N THR A 9 1.45 -9.05 16.59
CA THR A 9 2.24 -10.25 16.32
C THR A 9 3.70 -9.91 16.06
N ALA A 10 4.57 -10.93 16.09
CA ALA A 10 5.99 -10.76 15.78
C ALA A 10 6.21 -10.28 14.33
N ALA A 11 5.46 -10.84 13.36
CA ALA A 11 5.54 -10.43 11.97
C ALA A 11 5.07 -8.98 11.76
N ALA A 12 3.97 -8.57 12.39
CA ALA A 12 3.48 -7.20 12.30
C ALA A 12 4.48 -6.20 12.93
N THR A 13 5.03 -6.52 14.09
CA THR A 13 6.05 -5.69 14.76
C THR A 13 7.30 -5.55 13.88
N ALA A 14 7.77 -6.65 13.30
CA ALA A 14 8.92 -6.66 12.41
C ALA A 14 8.66 -5.86 11.12
N ALA A 15 7.46 -5.97 10.52
CA ALA A 15 7.09 -5.25 9.31
C ALA A 15 7.08 -3.73 9.57
N LEU A 16 6.52 -3.30 10.70
CA LEU A 16 6.56 -1.89 11.10
C LEU A 16 7.99 -1.40 11.33
N ALA A 17 8.86 -2.22 11.94
CA ALA A 17 10.26 -1.87 12.15
C ALA A 17 11.03 -1.71 10.82
N VAL A 18 10.80 -2.62 9.87
CA VAL A 18 11.36 -2.53 8.50
C VAL A 18 10.85 -1.29 7.78
N ALA A 19 9.53 -1.08 7.76
CA ALA A 19 8.91 0.10 7.15
C ALA A 19 9.47 1.40 7.75
N THR A 20 9.56 1.48 9.09
CA THR A 20 10.12 2.64 9.80
C THR A 20 11.58 2.89 9.48
N ARG A 21 12.35 1.82 9.22
CA ARG A 21 13.78 1.93 8.92
C ARG A 21 14.04 2.50 7.52
N PHE A 22 13.24 2.11 6.54
CA PHE A 22 13.57 2.32 5.13
C PHE A 22 12.71 3.37 4.43
N TYR A 23 11.47 3.60 4.86
CA TYR A 23 10.68 4.67 4.30
C TYR A 23 11.03 6.04 4.86
N THR A 24 10.74 7.06 4.07
CA THR A 24 10.54 8.40 4.59
C THR A 24 9.30 8.45 5.49
N PRO A 25 9.14 9.49 6.33
CA PRO A 25 7.92 9.67 7.10
C PRO A 25 6.64 9.75 6.26
N ALA A 26 6.70 10.24 5.02
CA ALA A 26 5.53 10.36 4.15
C ALA A 26 5.09 9.01 3.61
N LEU A 27 6.04 8.20 3.09
CA LEU A 27 5.77 6.83 2.61
C LEU A 27 5.38 5.89 3.75
N LEU A 28 6.01 5.99 4.92
CA LEU A 28 5.61 5.22 6.11
C LEU A 28 4.16 5.53 6.48
N ASN A 29 3.81 6.81 6.56
CA ASN A 29 2.43 7.20 6.87
C ASN A 29 1.46 6.75 5.78
N HIS A 30 1.84 6.76 4.50
CA HIS A 30 1.03 6.19 3.43
C HIS A 30 0.75 4.71 3.66
N CYS A 31 1.77 3.89 3.92
CA CYS A 31 1.59 2.46 4.19
C CYS A 31 0.64 2.21 5.38
N VAL A 32 0.78 3.00 6.46
CA VAL A 32 -0.12 2.92 7.62
C VAL A 32 -1.55 3.35 7.26
N ARG A 33 -1.72 4.43 6.50
CA ARG A 33 -3.03 4.85 6.00
C ARG A 33 -3.66 3.80 5.10
N SER A 34 -2.90 3.16 4.20
CA SER A 34 -3.39 2.10 3.32
C SER A 34 -3.95 0.91 4.11
N TYR A 35 -3.28 0.50 5.19
CA TYR A 35 -3.87 -0.48 6.12
C TYR A 35 -5.19 0.04 6.71
N LEU A 36 -5.19 1.24 7.31
CA LEU A 36 -6.37 1.76 8.02
C LEU A 36 -7.58 1.99 7.09
N TRP A 37 -7.36 2.50 5.88
CA TRP A 37 -8.40 2.65 4.87
C TRP A 37 -9.00 1.29 4.50
N GLY A 38 -8.16 0.28 4.25
CA GLY A 38 -8.64 -1.07 3.95
C GLY A 38 -9.44 -1.67 5.09
N VAL A 39 -8.98 -1.56 6.34
CA VAL A 39 -9.76 -2.04 7.50
C VAL A 39 -11.12 -1.34 7.60
N ARG A 40 -11.18 -0.02 7.39
CA ARG A 40 -12.43 0.74 7.41
C ARG A 40 -13.36 0.33 6.27
N TYR A 41 -12.83 0.15 5.07
CA TYR A 41 -13.57 -0.29 3.90
C TYR A 41 -14.12 -1.71 4.09
N GLY A 42 -13.28 -2.65 4.54
CA GLY A 42 -13.68 -4.04 4.79
C GLY A 42 -14.76 -4.15 5.86
N ALA A 43 -14.66 -3.37 6.94
CA ALA A 43 -15.70 -3.31 7.97
C ALA A 43 -17.04 -2.77 7.43
N ALA A 44 -17.01 -1.73 6.59
CA ALA A 44 -18.21 -1.15 5.98
C ALA A 44 -18.90 -2.12 4.99
N HIS A 45 -18.11 -2.98 4.33
CA HIS A 45 -18.59 -3.91 3.30
C HIS A 45 -18.75 -5.36 3.76
N GLY A 46 -18.43 -5.68 5.02
CA GLY A 46 -18.49 -7.05 5.54
C GLY A 46 -17.46 -7.98 4.92
N ILE A 47 -16.31 -7.46 4.46
CA ILE A 47 -15.24 -8.23 3.86
C ILE A 47 -14.33 -8.77 4.97
N ALA A 48 -14.29 -10.10 5.11
CA ALA A 48 -13.35 -10.77 6.00
C ALA A 48 -12.00 -10.98 5.29
N PHE A 49 -10.90 -10.81 6.02
CA PHE A 49 -9.54 -10.95 5.53
C PHE A 49 -8.61 -11.38 6.67
N ASP A 50 -7.42 -11.87 6.32
CA ASP A 50 -6.35 -12.15 7.27
C ASP A 50 -5.64 -10.85 7.69
N ASP A 51 -5.91 -10.41 8.91
CA ASP A 51 -5.48 -9.09 9.43
C ASP A 51 -3.95 -8.93 9.49
N GLU A 52 -3.22 -9.97 9.91
CA GLU A 52 -1.76 -9.92 9.97
C GLU A 52 -1.14 -9.91 8.56
N LEU A 53 -1.63 -10.76 7.65
CA LEU A 53 -1.16 -10.81 6.27
C LEU A 53 -1.40 -9.48 5.55
N TYR A 54 -2.61 -8.92 5.72
CA TYR A 54 -2.97 -7.63 5.13
C TYR A 54 -2.11 -6.50 5.71
N TYR A 55 -1.92 -6.46 7.03
CA TYR A 55 -1.09 -5.46 7.68
C TYR A 55 0.36 -5.48 7.16
N VAL A 56 0.99 -6.67 7.13
CA VAL A 56 2.36 -6.82 6.64
C VAL A 56 2.45 -6.43 5.16
N SER A 57 1.50 -6.86 4.34
CA SER A 57 1.47 -6.51 2.91
C SER A 57 1.33 -4.99 2.72
N ALA A 58 0.45 -4.33 3.46
CA ALA A 58 0.29 -2.89 3.44
C ALA A 58 1.56 -2.16 3.92
N MET A 59 2.28 -2.67 4.91
CA MET A 59 3.56 -2.10 5.35
C MET A 59 4.66 -2.22 4.29
N LEU A 60 4.63 -3.25 3.44
CA LEU A 60 5.74 -3.55 2.53
C LEU A 60 5.46 -3.24 1.06
N HIS A 61 4.23 -2.88 0.68
CA HIS A 61 3.82 -2.77 -0.72
C HIS A 61 4.65 -1.81 -1.58
N ASP A 62 5.14 -0.72 -0.98
CA ASP A 62 5.92 0.33 -1.65
C ASP A 62 7.43 0.24 -1.37
N ILE A 63 7.91 -0.81 -0.70
CA ILE A 63 9.26 -0.85 -0.14
C ILE A 63 10.34 -0.76 -1.22
N ALA A 64 10.04 -1.27 -2.40
CA ALA A 64 10.90 -1.24 -3.58
C ALA A 64 10.86 0.09 -4.36
N LEU A 65 10.11 1.10 -3.88
CA LEU A 65 10.33 2.50 -4.29
C LEU A 65 11.54 3.11 -3.59
N THR A 66 12.07 2.47 -2.55
CA THR A 66 13.27 2.93 -1.84
C THR A 66 14.55 2.37 -2.47
N ASP A 67 15.62 3.18 -2.51
CA ASP A 67 16.88 2.83 -3.17
C ASP A 67 17.45 1.44 -2.81
N PRO A 68 17.41 0.95 -1.56
CA PRO A 68 18.00 -0.34 -1.21
C PRO A 68 17.30 -1.55 -1.84
N PHE A 69 16.03 -1.41 -2.24
CA PHE A 69 15.19 -2.52 -2.72
C PHE A 69 14.68 -2.31 -4.14
N ASP A 70 14.95 -1.15 -4.75
CA ASP A 70 14.56 -0.89 -6.12
C ASP A 70 15.38 -1.75 -7.10
N SER A 71 14.68 -2.65 -7.78
CA SER A 71 15.28 -3.43 -8.86
C SER A 71 15.46 -2.58 -10.12
N HIS A 72 16.63 -2.67 -10.72
CA HIS A 72 16.87 -2.05 -12.02
C HIS A 72 16.05 -2.70 -13.15
N ARG A 73 15.63 -3.97 -12.99
CA ARG A 73 15.06 -4.77 -14.10
C ARG A 73 13.57 -5.00 -14.03
N VAL A 74 13.01 -5.10 -12.82
CA VAL A 74 11.60 -5.44 -12.61
C VAL A 74 10.85 -4.26 -12.00
N SER A 75 9.53 -4.27 -12.16
CA SER A 75 8.66 -3.23 -11.60
C SER A 75 8.73 -3.23 -10.06
N PHE A 76 8.42 -2.09 -9.42
CA PHE A 76 8.62 -1.96 -7.97
C PHE A 76 7.71 -2.94 -7.21
N GLU A 77 6.48 -3.16 -7.68
CA GLU A 77 5.56 -4.12 -7.08
C GLU A 77 6.08 -5.56 -7.15
N GLU A 78 6.82 -5.92 -8.21
CA GLU A 78 7.45 -7.24 -8.34
C GLU A 78 8.63 -7.38 -7.37
N ALA A 79 9.53 -6.39 -7.34
CA ALA A 79 10.65 -6.39 -6.40
C ALA A 79 10.19 -6.34 -4.92
N GLY A 80 9.14 -5.56 -4.64
CA GLY A 80 8.51 -5.47 -3.32
C GLY A 80 7.84 -6.77 -2.93
N GLY A 81 7.16 -7.43 -3.87
CA GLY A 81 6.57 -8.75 -3.68
C GLY A 81 7.62 -9.83 -3.37
N ASP A 82 8.75 -9.84 -4.08
CA ASP A 82 9.88 -10.74 -3.79
C ASP A 82 10.46 -10.47 -2.38
N LEU A 83 10.61 -9.20 -2.00
CA LEU A 83 11.07 -8.84 -0.66
C LEU A 83 10.08 -9.29 0.42
N ALA A 84 8.79 -9.14 0.19
CA ALA A 84 7.75 -9.57 1.12
C ALA A 84 7.72 -11.09 1.30
N TRP A 85 8.02 -11.86 0.24
CA TRP A 85 8.20 -13.31 0.36
C TRP A 85 9.33 -13.65 1.32
N VAL A 86 10.51 -13.06 1.10
CA VAL A 86 11.69 -13.26 1.94
C VAL A 86 11.39 -12.85 3.38
N PHE A 87 10.73 -11.71 3.57
CA PHE A 87 10.30 -11.22 4.88
C PHE A 87 9.37 -12.23 5.57
N GLY A 88 8.33 -12.72 4.89
CA GLY A 88 7.36 -13.66 5.45
C GLY A 88 8.02 -14.95 5.92
N VAL A 89 8.89 -15.53 5.07
CA VAL A 89 9.66 -16.73 5.44
C VAL A 89 10.57 -16.46 6.64
N ALA A 90 11.27 -15.32 6.66
CA ALA A 90 12.14 -14.94 7.79
C ALA A 90 11.35 -14.66 9.08
N ALA A 91 10.10 -14.18 8.96
CA ALA A 91 9.17 -13.98 10.07
C ALA A 91 8.53 -15.29 10.58
N GLY A 92 8.83 -16.43 9.95
CA GLY A 92 8.35 -17.75 10.35
C GLY A 92 7.03 -18.17 9.73
N TRP A 93 6.55 -17.48 8.69
CA TRP A 93 5.36 -17.90 7.96
C TRP A 93 5.62 -19.15 7.11
N PRO A 94 4.57 -19.98 6.90
CA PRO A 94 4.55 -20.94 5.81
C PRO A 94 4.82 -20.28 4.45
N ALA A 95 5.49 -20.99 3.54
CA ALA A 95 5.93 -20.45 2.25
C ALA A 95 4.76 -20.02 1.34
N ASP A 96 3.61 -20.68 1.46
CA ASP A 96 2.36 -20.33 0.77
C ASP A 96 1.78 -19.01 1.29
N ARG A 97 1.80 -18.78 2.62
CA ARG A 97 1.42 -17.48 3.20
C ARG A 97 2.37 -16.36 2.77
N ALA A 98 3.67 -16.63 2.70
CA ALA A 98 4.64 -15.68 2.17
C ALA A 98 4.40 -15.37 0.67
N ALA A 99 4.04 -16.38 -0.13
CA ALA A 99 3.65 -16.20 -1.54
C ALA A 99 2.38 -15.36 -1.67
N ARG A 100 1.42 -15.48 -0.74
CA ARG A 100 0.25 -14.60 -0.71
C ARG A 100 0.60 -13.13 -0.50
N ALA A 101 1.59 -12.80 0.34
CA ALA A 101 2.06 -11.42 0.47
C ALA A 101 2.66 -10.88 -0.83
N THR A 102 3.41 -11.70 -1.57
CA THR A 102 3.88 -11.36 -2.92
C THR A 102 2.72 -11.05 -3.85
N GLU A 103 1.72 -11.93 -3.90
CA GLU A 103 0.56 -11.77 -4.78
C GLU A 103 -0.23 -10.49 -4.45
N ILE A 104 -0.50 -10.21 -3.18
CA ILE A 104 -1.19 -9.00 -2.73
C ILE A 104 -0.43 -7.75 -3.17
N ILE A 105 0.90 -7.73 -2.96
CA ILE A 105 1.73 -6.58 -3.35
C ILE A 105 1.83 -6.47 -4.87
N VAL A 106 1.93 -7.54 -5.64
CA VAL A 106 1.94 -7.40 -7.11
C VAL A 106 0.59 -6.89 -7.60
N LEU A 107 -0.51 -7.44 -7.09
CA LEU A 107 -1.87 -7.13 -7.56
C LEU A 107 -2.29 -5.69 -7.24
N HIS A 108 -1.74 -5.02 -6.22
CA HIS A 108 -2.12 -3.63 -5.93
C HIS A 108 -1.83 -2.65 -7.09
N MET A 109 -0.95 -3.02 -8.01
CA MET A 109 -0.61 -2.25 -9.22
C MET A 109 -1.12 -2.88 -10.53
N ARG A 110 -1.99 -3.90 -10.45
CA ARG A 110 -2.56 -4.60 -11.61
C ARG A 110 -4.06 -4.31 -11.73
N ALA A 111 -4.73 -5.04 -12.63
CA ALA A 111 -6.17 -4.94 -12.78
C ALA A 111 -6.89 -5.30 -11.47
N ASP A 112 -8.01 -4.63 -11.22
CA ASP A 112 -8.78 -4.81 -9.99
C ASP A 112 -9.27 -6.26 -9.83
N VAL A 113 -9.19 -6.78 -8.60
CA VAL A 113 -9.74 -8.08 -8.22
C VAL A 113 -10.96 -7.89 -7.31
N SER A 114 -11.92 -8.81 -7.36
CA SER A 114 -13.10 -8.74 -6.49
C SER A 114 -12.78 -9.25 -5.09
N ALA A 115 -13.47 -8.71 -4.08
CA ALA A 115 -13.33 -9.14 -2.69
C ALA A 115 -13.63 -10.64 -2.49
N ASP A 116 -14.58 -11.20 -3.25
CA ASP A 116 -14.92 -12.63 -3.19
C ASP A 116 -13.78 -13.54 -3.70
N ALA A 117 -12.95 -13.03 -4.62
CA ALA A 117 -11.86 -13.78 -5.20
C ALA A 117 -10.56 -13.64 -4.38
N ASP A 118 -10.25 -12.41 -3.96
CA ASP A 118 -9.04 -12.09 -3.21
C ASP A 118 -9.29 -10.84 -2.33
N PRO A 119 -9.70 -11.03 -1.06
CA PRO A 119 -10.10 -9.93 -0.21
C PRO A 119 -8.93 -9.02 0.16
N GLU A 120 -7.74 -9.55 0.50
CA GLU A 120 -6.60 -8.72 0.88
C GLU A 120 -6.10 -7.84 -0.28
N SER A 121 -6.01 -8.41 -1.49
CA SER A 121 -5.61 -7.66 -2.69
C SER A 121 -6.64 -6.58 -3.02
N HIS A 122 -7.93 -6.91 -2.96
CA HIS A 122 -9.01 -5.95 -3.20
C HIS A 122 -8.95 -4.77 -2.22
N LEU A 123 -8.78 -5.05 -0.92
CA LEU A 123 -8.68 -4.02 0.11
C LEU A 123 -7.47 -3.11 -0.12
N LEU A 124 -6.31 -3.67 -0.49
CA LEU A 124 -5.11 -2.87 -0.75
C LEU A 124 -5.27 -2.01 -2.01
N GLN A 125 -5.91 -2.52 -3.07
CA GLN A 125 -6.23 -1.77 -4.28
C GLN A 125 -7.14 -0.57 -3.97
N VAL A 126 -8.23 -0.77 -3.23
CA VAL A 126 -9.15 0.31 -2.87
C VAL A 126 -8.45 1.35 -2.00
N ALA A 127 -7.69 0.90 -0.99
CA ALA A 127 -7.00 1.77 -0.06
C ALA A 127 -5.93 2.65 -0.73
N THR A 128 -5.08 2.06 -1.58
CA THR A 128 -4.03 2.80 -2.30
C THR A 128 -4.62 3.69 -3.39
N ALA A 129 -5.67 3.24 -4.10
CA ALA A 129 -6.41 4.04 -5.07
C ALA A 129 -7.00 5.32 -4.45
N TRP A 130 -7.51 5.22 -3.23
CA TRP A 130 -7.98 6.36 -2.45
C TRP A 130 -6.83 7.26 -2.01
N ASP A 131 -5.82 6.72 -1.31
CA ASP A 131 -4.78 7.53 -0.69
C ASP A 131 -3.85 8.20 -1.72
N VAL A 132 -3.64 7.60 -2.89
CA VAL A 132 -2.79 8.13 -3.96
C VAL A 132 -3.57 9.03 -4.91
N ALA A 133 -4.70 8.56 -5.43
CA ALA A 133 -5.38 9.18 -6.57
C ALA A 133 -6.77 9.75 -6.23
N GLY A 134 -7.20 9.72 -4.97
CA GLY A 134 -8.50 10.26 -4.55
C GLY A 134 -9.70 9.49 -5.11
N ARG A 135 -9.51 8.23 -5.54
CA ARG A 135 -10.60 7.41 -6.09
C ARG A 135 -11.52 6.89 -4.98
N HIS A 136 -12.79 6.66 -5.33
CA HIS A 136 -13.82 6.18 -4.40
C HIS A 136 -14.04 7.09 -3.18
N PRO A 137 -14.18 8.43 -3.36
CA PRO A 137 -14.34 9.35 -2.23
C PRO A 137 -15.57 9.01 -1.38
N ASP A 138 -16.65 8.52 -1.99
CA ASP A 138 -17.91 8.23 -1.30
C ASP A 138 -17.79 7.06 -0.31
N GLU A 139 -16.73 6.25 -0.40
CA GLU A 139 -16.48 5.09 0.48
C GLU A 139 -15.86 5.47 1.83
N PHE A 140 -15.33 6.70 1.95
CA PHE A 140 -14.60 7.14 3.14
C PHE A 140 -15.28 8.38 3.75
N PRO A 141 -16.06 8.23 4.83
CA PRO A 141 -16.71 9.36 5.50
C PRO A 141 -15.72 10.40 6.03
N ALA A 142 -16.15 11.67 6.07
CA ALA A 142 -15.27 12.79 6.46
C ALA A 142 -14.66 12.62 7.87
N GLU A 143 -15.40 12.03 8.80
CA GLU A 143 -14.95 11.77 10.17
C GLU A 143 -13.81 10.73 10.18
N VAL A 144 -13.95 9.68 9.38
CA VAL A 144 -12.92 8.63 9.22
C VAL A 144 -11.68 9.22 8.56
N ARG A 145 -11.86 10.12 7.57
CA ARG A 145 -10.75 10.84 6.95
C ARG A 145 -9.96 11.66 7.97
N ALA A 146 -10.66 12.47 8.74
CA ALA A 146 -10.06 13.34 9.75
C ALA A 146 -9.31 12.56 10.84
N GLU A 147 -9.89 11.45 11.32
CA GLU A 147 -9.27 10.56 12.32
C GLU A 147 -7.92 10.02 11.82
N ILE A 148 -7.89 9.43 10.63
CA ILE A 148 -6.70 8.78 10.10
C ILE A 148 -5.63 9.81 9.72
N LEU A 149 -6.01 10.95 9.13
CA LEU A 149 -5.07 12.00 8.76
C LEU A 149 -4.48 12.74 9.97
N ALA A 150 -5.22 12.83 11.08
CA ALA A 150 -4.70 13.39 12.33
C ALA A 150 -3.60 12.51 12.94
N GLY A 151 -3.75 11.18 12.89
CA GLY A 151 -2.74 10.24 13.36
C GLY A 151 -1.56 10.07 12.40
N TYR A 152 -1.83 10.05 11.10
CA TYR A 152 -0.87 9.74 10.04
C TYR A 152 -0.91 10.79 8.91
N PRO A 153 -0.45 12.03 9.19
CA PRO A 153 -0.53 13.12 8.23
C PRO A 153 0.25 12.82 6.95
N ARG A 154 -0.20 13.39 5.82
CA ARG A 154 0.37 13.10 4.48
C ARG A 154 1.79 13.60 4.28
N LYS A 155 2.21 14.67 4.96
CA LYS A 155 3.60 15.16 4.97
C LYS A 155 4.20 15.37 3.56
N GLY A 156 3.42 15.84 2.60
CA GLY A 156 3.87 16.05 1.22
C GLY A 156 3.93 14.79 0.36
N PHE A 157 3.32 13.69 0.81
CA PHE A 157 3.29 12.39 0.15
C PHE A 157 3.00 12.46 -1.35
N GLY A 158 2.01 13.23 -1.80
CA GLY A 158 1.67 13.29 -3.23
C GLY A 158 2.85 13.72 -4.13
N ASN A 159 3.63 14.71 -3.70
CA ASN A 159 4.80 15.17 -4.45
C ASN A 159 5.94 14.14 -4.42
N GLU A 160 6.19 13.54 -3.27
CA GLU A 160 7.23 12.53 -3.10
C GLU A 160 6.93 11.27 -3.91
N PHE A 161 5.71 10.74 -3.78
CA PHE A 161 5.26 9.55 -4.48
C PHE A 161 5.25 9.75 -6.00
N LEU A 162 4.80 10.92 -6.47
CA LEU A 162 4.84 11.24 -7.90
C LEU A 162 6.27 11.26 -8.44
N ALA A 163 7.22 11.81 -7.70
CA ALA A 163 8.63 11.79 -8.10
C ALA A 163 9.17 10.36 -8.20
N CYS A 164 8.83 9.49 -7.24
CA CYS A 164 9.15 8.06 -7.32
C CYS A 164 8.55 7.42 -8.58
N PHE A 165 7.26 7.66 -8.87
CA PHE A 165 6.58 7.09 -10.03
C PHE A 165 7.14 7.59 -11.37
N GLU A 166 7.47 8.87 -11.48
CA GLU A 166 8.09 9.45 -12.68
C GLU A 166 9.49 8.84 -12.92
N ASP A 167 10.28 8.63 -11.86
CA ASP A 167 11.59 7.98 -11.99
C ASP A 167 11.47 6.49 -12.37
N GLN A 168 10.53 5.76 -11.74
CA GLN A 168 10.20 4.37 -12.11
C GLN A 168 9.77 4.30 -13.58
N ALA A 169 8.86 5.18 -14.02
CA ALA A 169 8.38 5.23 -15.40
C ALA A 169 9.50 5.48 -16.41
N ARG A 170 10.43 6.39 -16.09
CA ARG A 170 11.58 6.70 -16.93
C ARG A 170 12.54 5.51 -17.09
N ARG A 171 12.78 4.75 -16.03
CA ARG A 171 13.73 3.63 -16.03
C ARG A 171 13.11 2.32 -16.52
N LYS A 172 11.82 2.13 -16.27
CA LYS A 172 11.06 0.91 -16.52
C LYS A 172 9.77 1.25 -17.28
N PRO A 173 9.87 1.61 -18.57
CA PRO A 173 8.76 2.19 -19.34
C PRO A 173 7.59 1.22 -19.58
N ASP A 174 7.81 -0.09 -19.45
CA ASP A 174 6.77 -1.11 -19.58
C ASP A 174 6.11 -1.47 -18.23
N GLY A 175 6.52 -0.82 -17.13
CA GLY A 175 6.03 -1.09 -15.77
C GLY A 175 4.72 -0.38 -15.42
N SER A 176 4.09 -0.79 -14.31
CA SER A 176 2.82 -0.21 -13.84
C SER A 176 2.90 1.28 -13.52
N ALA A 177 4.02 1.76 -12.96
CA ALA A 177 4.24 3.17 -12.69
C ALA A 177 4.20 4.01 -13.99
N ALA A 178 4.81 3.50 -15.07
CA ALA A 178 4.74 4.13 -16.39
C ALA A 178 3.31 4.18 -16.93
N ALA A 179 2.58 3.05 -16.83
CA ALA A 179 1.17 2.99 -17.21
C ALA A 179 0.30 3.96 -16.40
N SER A 180 0.55 4.10 -15.10
CA SER A 180 -0.15 5.04 -14.21
C SER A 180 0.10 6.49 -14.63
N VAL A 181 1.37 6.87 -14.84
CA VAL A 181 1.74 8.22 -15.29
C VAL A 181 1.12 8.54 -16.65
N ALA A 182 1.16 7.59 -17.60
CA ALA A 182 0.56 7.76 -18.92
C ALA A 182 -0.97 7.90 -18.89
N ASN A 183 -1.64 7.36 -17.86
CA ASN A 183 -3.09 7.42 -17.68
C ASN A 183 -3.51 8.50 -16.68
N ASN A 184 -2.98 9.72 -16.83
CA ASN A 184 -3.28 10.90 -16.00
C ASN A 184 -3.06 10.70 -14.49
N GLY A 185 -2.16 9.78 -14.08
CA GLY A 185 -1.86 9.55 -12.67
C GLY A 185 -1.31 10.80 -11.98
N ALA A 186 -0.44 11.55 -12.65
CA ALA A 186 0.18 12.76 -12.12
C ALA A 186 -0.84 13.88 -11.82
N GLU A 187 -1.85 14.05 -12.66
CA GLU A 187 -2.92 15.02 -12.43
C GLU A 187 -3.77 14.63 -11.22
N ARG A 188 -4.17 13.35 -11.13
CA ARG A 188 -4.96 12.82 -10.02
C ARG A 188 -4.24 12.94 -8.68
N ILE A 189 -2.93 12.64 -8.65
CA ILE A 189 -2.12 12.76 -7.43
C ILE A 189 -2.06 14.22 -6.96
N ARG A 190 -1.86 15.18 -7.88
CA ARG A 190 -1.81 16.61 -7.53
C ARG A 190 -3.17 17.17 -7.09
N ALA A 191 -4.26 16.61 -7.61
CA ALA A 191 -5.63 17.00 -7.28
C ALA A 191 -6.23 16.19 -6.12
N ASN A 192 -5.42 15.46 -5.36
CA ASN A 192 -5.92 14.55 -4.34
C ASN A 192 -6.68 15.31 -3.22
N PRO A 193 -7.94 14.94 -2.92
CA PRO A 193 -8.77 15.64 -1.94
C PRO A 193 -8.31 15.49 -0.49
N LEU A 194 -7.30 14.65 -0.22
CA LEU A 194 -6.72 14.51 1.12
C LEU A 194 -5.62 15.56 1.40
N ASP A 195 -5.19 16.31 0.39
CA ASP A 195 -4.17 17.36 0.51
C ASP A 195 -4.76 18.79 0.66
N SER A 196 -6.10 18.92 0.67
CA SER A 196 -6.84 20.18 0.82
C SER A 196 -7.22 20.51 2.26
#